data_AF-A0A2X2WV07-F1
#
_entry.id   AF-A0A2X2WV07-F1
#
_cell.length_a   1.000
_cell.length_b   1.000
_cell.length_c   1.000
_cell.angle_alpha   90.00
_cell.angle_beta   90.00
_cell.angle_gamma   90.00
#
_symmetry.space_group_name_H-M   'P 1'
#
loop_
_entity.id
_entity.type
_entity.pdbx_description
1 polymer ?
#
loop_
_entity_poly.entity_id
_entity_poly.type
_entity_poly.pdbx_seq_one_letter_code
_entity_poly.pdbx_strand_id
1 'polypeptide(L)'
;MKKMILSDVGFQIVLEHTTSSGIKKNIPYERLSSGTKKLFDLSGILLLCCEAGEKSVLVLDEFESSLHPYIVRAIFELMVKHSERLLQLILTTHSNVLLDTEKLVRRDQIWFLEKNSELETVLYPLSDFAPRFEDSIIKGWDLGKFGGVPFLG
;
A
#
# COMPACT_ATOMS: atom_id res chain seq x y z
N MET A 1 -11.61 -14.22 -5.45
CA MET A 1 -12.24 -13.89 -4.16
C MET A 1 -13.24 -12.72 -4.24
N LYS A 2 -12.88 -11.50 -4.67
CA LYS A 2 -13.81 -10.34 -4.76
C LYS A 2 -15.05 -10.52 -5.64
N LYS A 3 -14.88 -11.06 -6.86
CA LYS A 3 -16.03 -11.36 -7.75
C LYS A 3 -16.98 -12.40 -7.14
N MET A 4 -16.46 -13.30 -6.32
CA MET A 4 -17.21 -14.41 -5.70
C MET A 4 -18.08 -13.89 -4.55
N ILE A 5 -17.53 -13.02 -3.70
CA ILE A 5 -18.29 -12.40 -2.60
C ILE A 5 -19.45 -11.55 -3.13
N LEU A 6 -19.26 -10.81 -4.23
CA LEU A 6 -20.31 -9.95 -4.77
C LEU A 6 -21.38 -10.70 -5.58
N SER A 7 -21.03 -11.80 -6.24
CA SER A 7 -21.99 -12.64 -6.96
C SER A 7 -22.91 -13.42 -6.02
N ASP A 8 -22.42 -13.81 -4.84
CA ASP A 8 -23.13 -14.71 -3.94
C ASP A 8 -24.22 -14.02 -3.10
N VAL A 9 -24.22 -12.67 -3.04
CA VAL A 9 -25.21 -11.87 -2.27
C VAL A 9 -26.17 -11.04 -3.14
N GLY A 10 -26.02 -11.07 -4.48
CA GLY A 10 -26.96 -10.42 -5.40
C GLY A 10 -26.92 -8.88 -5.43
N PHE A 11 -25.89 -8.24 -4.89
CA PHE A 11 -25.75 -6.79 -4.91
C PHE A 11 -24.97 -6.31 -6.14
N GLN A 12 -25.48 -5.26 -6.79
CA GLN A 12 -24.76 -4.54 -7.85
C GLN A 12 -24.15 -3.26 -7.28
N ILE A 13 -22.83 -3.13 -7.35
CA ILE A 13 -22.14 -1.90 -6.96
C ILE A 13 -22.21 -0.90 -8.12
N VAL A 14 -22.73 0.29 -7.84
CA VAL A 14 -22.74 1.43 -8.75
C VAL A 14 -22.18 2.66 -8.02
N LEU A 15 -21.38 3.46 -8.72
CA LEU A 15 -20.94 4.76 -8.22
C LEU A 15 -21.75 5.86 -8.91
N GLU A 16 -22.30 6.77 -8.12
CA GLU A 16 -23.00 7.95 -8.63
C GLU A 16 -21.98 9.10 -8.76
N HIS A 17 -21.91 9.70 -9.94
CA HIS A 17 -21.13 10.90 -10.20
C HIS A 17 -22.05 12.06 -10.54
N THR A 18 -21.92 13.17 -9.81
CA THR A 18 -22.62 14.42 -10.11
C THR A 18 -21.75 15.28 -11.01
N THR A 19 -22.23 15.58 -12.21
CA THR A 19 -21.52 16.47 -13.14
C THR A 19 -21.55 17.92 -12.65
N SER A 20 -20.72 18.78 -13.24
CA SER A 20 -20.72 20.23 -12.97
C SER A 20 -22.08 20.90 -13.24
N SER A 21 -22.92 20.31 -14.09
CA SER A 21 -24.29 20.73 -14.35
C SER A 21 -25.33 20.19 -13.35
N GLY A 22 -24.90 19.46 -12.32
CA GLY A 22 -25.78 18.86 -11.30
C GLY A 22 -26.45 17.55 -11.71
N ILE A 23 -26.14 17.02 -12.89
CA ILE A 23 -26.73 15.76 -13.38
C ILE A 23 -26.02 14.59 -12.73
N LYS A 24 -26.78 13.73 -12.07
CA LYS A 24 -26.30 12.47 -11.50
C LYS A 24 -26.21 11.40 -12.58
N LYS A 25 -25.07 10.72 -12.67
CA LYS A 25 -24.85 9.58 -13.56
C LYS A 25 -24.36 8.38 -12.77
N ASN A 26 -25.02 7.25 -12.96
CA ASN A 26 -24.59 5.97 -12.40
C ASN A 26 -23.56 5.31 -13.31
N ILE A 27 -22.45 4.89 -12.72
CA ILE A 27 -21.37 4.19 -13.39
C ILE A 27 -21.27 2.79 -12.76
N PRO A 28 -21.54 1.73 -13.55
CA PRO A 28 -21.35 0.36 -13.10
C PRO A 28 -19.90 0.11 -12.69
N TYR A 29 -19.69 -0.68 -11.63
CA TYR A 29 -18.36 -1.02 -11.13
C TYR A 29 -17.41 -1.52 -12.23
N GLU A 30 -17.91 -2.31 -13.17
CA GLU A 30 -17.13 -2.88 -14.27
C GLU A 30 -16.48 -1.80 -15.14
N ARG A 31 -17.14 -0.65 -15.29
CA ARG A 31 -16.70 0.47 -16.14
C ARG A 31 -15.73 1.42 -15.44
N LEU A 32 -15.47 1.23 -14.15
CA LEU A 32 -14.51 2.05 -13.43
C LEU A 32 -13.06 1.72 -13.83
N SER A 33 -12.21 2.73 -13.71
CA SER A 33 -10.75 2.57 -13.84
C SER A 33 -10.21 1.61 -12.76
N SER A 34 -9.06 1.00 -13.01
CA SER A 34 -8.39 0.14 -12.02
C SER A 34 -8.10 0.88 -10.71
N GLY A 35 -7.62 2.12 -10.79
CA GLY A 35 -7.35 2.96 -9.61
C GLY A 35 -8.60 3.24 -8.79
N THR A 36 -9.72 3.55 -9.44
CA THR A 36 -11.01 3.78 -8.73
C THR A 36 -11.51 2.49 -8.07
N LYS A 37 -11.37 1.34 -8.73
CA LYS A 37 -11.69 0.04 -8.14
C LYS A 37 -10.83 -0.25 -6.92
N LYS A 38 -9.52 -0.06 -7.01
CA LYS A 38 -8.58 -0.24 -5.89
C LYS A 38 -8.89 0.72 -4.73
N LEU A 39 -9.25 1.98 -5.00
CA LEU A 39 -9.67 2.93 -3.97
C LEU A 39 -10.94 2.48 -3.24
N PHE A 40 -11.96 2.05 -4.00
CA PHE A 40 -13.19 1.51 -3.42
C PHE A 40 -12.88 0.28 -2.55
N ASP A 41 -12.04 -0.61 -3.06
CA ASP A 41 -11.60 -1.80 -2.34
C ASP A 41 -10.84 -1.47 -1.04
N LEU A 42 -9.96 -0.47 -1.06
CA LEU A 42 -9.24 0.00 0.12
C LEU A 42 -10.16 0.69 1.12
N SER A 43 -11.26 1.31 0.68
CA SER A 43 -12.18 2.00 1.59
C SER A 43 -12.78 1.07 2.64
N GLY A 44 -13.10 -0.17 2.28
CA GLY A 44 -13.56 -1.18 3.25
C GLY A 44 -12.47 -1.56 4.25
N ILE A 45 -11.22 -1.66 3.79
CA ILE A 45 -10.06 -1.90 4.67
C ILE A 45 -9.85 -0.72 5.63
N LEU A 46 -9.92 0.52 5.13
CA LEU A 46 -9.81 1.72 5.95
C LEU A 46 -10.89 1.80 7.01
N LEU A 47 -12.13 1.42 6.66
CA LEU A 47 -13.22 1.35 7.62
C LEU A 47 -12.92 0.34 8.73
N LEU A 48 -12.44 -0.86 8.37
CA LEU A 48 -12.01 -1.86 9.33
C LEU A 48 -10.87 -1.34 10.23
N CYS A 49 -9.90 -0.61 9.67
CA CYS A 49 -8.83 0.01 10.46
C CYS A 49 -9.36 1.03 11.47
N CYS A 50 -10.38 1.82 11.11
CA CYS A 50 -10.96 2.86 11.95
C CYS A 50 -11.93 2.30 13.01
N GLU A 51 -12.60 1.19 12.72
CA GLU A 51 -13.65 0.60 13.57
C GLU A 51 -13.19 -0.61 14.38
N ALA A 52 -11.93 -1.05 14.23
CA ALA A 52 -11.39 -2.20 14.95
C ALA A 52 -11.39 -1.97 16.47
N GLY A 53 -12.33 -2.60 17.17
CA GLY A 53 -12.37 -2.66 18.64
C GLY A 53 -11.39 -3.69 19.24
N GLU A 54 -10.79 -4.56 18.41
CA GLU A 54 -9.93 -5.67 18.82
C GLU A 54 -8.56 -5.62 18.13
N LYS A 55 -7.56 -6.24 18.77
CA LYS A 55 -6.20 -6.37 18.22
C LYS A 55 -6.22 -7.21 16.94
N SER A 56 -5.81 -6.61 15.83
CA SER A 56 -5.87 -7.21 14.50
C SER A 56 -4.55 -7.06 13.74
N VAL A 57 -4.29 -7.96 12.81
CA VAL A 57 -3.16 -7.88 11.86
C VAL A 57 -3.75 -7.75 10.46
N LEU A 58 -3.37 -6.69 9.75
CA LEU A 58 -3.77 -6.45 8.37
C LEU A 58 -2.55 -6.65 7.47
N VAL A 59 -2.70 -7.58 6.51
CA VAL A 59 -1.68 -7.88 5.51
C VAL A 59 -2.17 -7.45 4.14
N LEU A 60 -1.47 -6.54 3.48
CA LEU A 60 -1.81 -6.05 2.14
C LEU A 60 -0.63 -6.27 1.19
N ASP A 61 -0.91 -7.01 0.12
CA ASP A 61 0.04 -7.22 -0.96
C ASP A 61 -0.13 -6.16 -2.05
N GLU A 62 0.98 -5.69 -2.61
CA GLU A 62 1.06 -4.62 -3.63
C GLU A 62 0.11 -3.45 -3.31
N PHE A 63 0.35 -2.82 -2.17
CA PHE A 63 -0.54 -1.80 -1.62
C PHE A 63 -0.78 -0.64 -2.61
N GLU A 64 0.26 -0.23 -3.32
CA GLU A 64 0.27 0.87 -4.30
C GLU A 64 -0.36 0.54 -5.65
N SER A 65 -0.67 -0.74 -5.92
CA SER A 65 -1.02 -1.19 -7.28
C SER A 65 -2.16 -0.36 -7.89
N SER A 66 -1.91 0.19 -9.08
CA SER A 66 -2.83 1.05 -9.84
C SER A 66 -3.18 2.41 -9.18
N LEU A 67 -2.46 2.83 -8.14
CA LEU A 67 -2.66 4.12 -7.47
C LEU A 67 -1.52 5.10 -7.77
N HIS A 68 -1.86 6.38 -7.80
CA HIS A 68 -0.86 7.43 -7.92
C HIS A 68 -0.05 7.56 -6.61
N PRO A 69 1.29 7.75 -6.66
CA PRO A 69 2.16 7.99 -5.51
C PRO A 69 1.57 8.83 -4.36
N TYR A 70 1.06 10.03 -4.68
CA TYR A 70 0.42 10.91 -3.68
C TYR A 70 -0.77 10.28 -2.95
N ILE A 71 -1.58 9.47 -3.65
CA ILE A 71 -2.73 8.79 -3.05
C ILE A 71 -2.25 7.68 -2.11
N VAL A 72 -1.25 6.91 -2.54
CA VAL A 72 -0.62 5.84 -1.74
C VAL A 72 -0.11 6.41 -0.42
N ARG A 73 0.65 7.52 -0.49
CA ARG A 73 1.15 8.20 0.71
C ARG A 73 0.04 8.65 1.65
N ALA A 74 -0.98 9.33 1.11
CA ALA A 74 -2.08 9.85 1.92
C ALA A 74 -2.87 8.73 2.63
N ILE A 75 -3.14 7.62 1.94
CA ILE A 75 -3.82 6.46 2.53
C ILE A 75 -2.94 5.81 3.59
N PHE A 76 -1.64 5.63 3.31
CA PHE A 76 -0.72 5.04 4.27
C PHE A 76 -0.57 5.89 5.55
N GLU A 77 -0.42 7.21 5.42
CA GLU A 77 -0.40 8.13 6.56
C GLU A 77 -1.67 8.02 7.41
N LEU A 78 -2.83 7.90 6.77
CA LEU A 78 -4.11 7.69 7.45
C LEU A 78 -4.13 6.35 8.19
N MET A 79 -3.68 5.27 7.56
CA MET A 79 -3.62 3.94 8.17
C MET A 79 -2.67 3.88 9.36
N VAL A 80 -1.46 4.45 9.23
CA VAL A 80 -0.48 4.51 10.33
C VAL A 80 -1.04 5.32 11.50
N LYS A 81 -1.65 6.47 11.24
CA LYS A 81 -2.29 7.30 12.28
C LYS A 81 -3.39 6.55 13.04
N HIS A 82 -4.18 5.73 12.35
CA HIS A 82 -5.27 4.97 12.98
C HIS A 82 -4.83 3.60 13.53
N SER A 83 -3.63 3.14 13.20
CA SER A 83 -3.11 1.84 13.65
C SER A 83 -2.73 1.78 15.14
N GLU A 84 -3.08 2.78 15.95
CA GLU A 84 -2.63 2.86 17.33
C GLU A 84 -3.15 1.71 18.21
N ARG A 85 -2.20 0.99 18.84
CA ARG A 85 -2.33 -0.10 19.83
C ARG A 85 -3.10 -1.37 19.43
N LEU A 86 -4.03 -1.30 18.48
CA LEU A 86 -4.92 -2.40 18.14
C LEU A 86 -4.75 -2.92 16.71
N LEU A 87 -3.89 -2.32 15.88
CA LEU A 87 -3.71 -2.78 14.50
C LEU A 87 -2.23 -2.86 14.11
N GLN A 88 -1.80 -4.04 13.68
CA GLN A 88 -0.50 -4.22 13.04
C GLN A 88 -0.68 -4.22 11.52
N LEU A 89 0.07 -3.36 10.83
CA LEU A 89 0.08 -3.29 9.37
C LEU A 89 1.32 -4.02 8.83
N ILE A 90 1.11 -4.95 7.89
CA ILE A 90 2.17 -5.60 7.11
C ILE A 90 1.85 -5.35 5.65
N LEU A 91 2.72 -4.65 4.95
CA LEU A 91 2.50 -4.22 3.57
C LEU A 91 3.69 -4.61 2.70
N THR A 92 3.42 -5.00 1.45
CA THR A 92 4.45 -5.08 0.40
C THR A 92 4.26 -3.92 -0.59
N THR A 93 5.36 -3.42 -1.12
CA THR A 93 5.36 -2.33 -2.09
C THR A 93 6.59 -2.35 -2.99
N HIS A 94 6.42 -1.92 -4.22
CA HIS A 94 7.49 -1.54 -5.16
C HIS A 94 7.72 -0.03 -5.19
N SER A 95 6.98 0.76 -4.41
CA SER A 95 7.06 2.22 -4.42
C SER A 95 8.05 2.75 -3.38
N ASN A 96 8.99 3.60 -3.82
CA ASN A 96 9.87 4.35 -2.91
C ASN A 96 9.16 5.45 -2.11
N VAL A 97 7.90 5.76 -2.42
CA VAL A 97 7.14 6.83 -1.77
C VAL A 97 6.93 6.57 -0.28
N LEU A 98 6.97 5.30 0.13
CA LEU A 98 6.84 4.87 1.51
C LEU A 98 8.19 4.77 2.25
N LEU A 99 9.33 4.92 1.55
CA LEU A 99 10.68 4.91 2.12
C LEU A 99 11.07 6.27 2.74
N ASP A 100 10.15 6.90 3.47
CA ASP A 100 10.34 8.16 4.19
C ASP A 100 10.49 7.87 5.69
N THR A 101 11.74 7.71 6.14
CA THR A 101 11.99 7.32 7.54
C THR A 101 11.95 8.46 8.54
N GLU A 102 11.87 9.69 8.06
CA GLU A 102 11.80 10.86 8.93
C GLU A 102 10.36 11.11 9.39
N LYS A 103 9.38 10.80 8.53
CA LYS A 103 7.98 11.17 8.75
C LYS A 103 7.00 10.01 8.78
N LEU A 104 7.29 8.91 8.08
CA LEU A 104 6.30 7.83 7.89
C LEU A 104 6.58 6.61 8.76
N VAL A 105 7.79 6.07 8.71
CA VAL A 105 8.13 4.78 9.34
C VAL A 105 9.53 4.80 9.95
N ARG A 106 9.78 3.97 10.94
CA ARG A 106 11.13 3.79 11.47
C ARG A 106 11.95 2.85 10.59
N ARG A 107 13.27 2.92 10.71
CA ARG A 107 14.21 2.10 9.91
C ARG A 107 14.07 0.59 10.18
N ASP A 108 13.72 0.19 11.40
CA ASP A 108 13.46 -1.20 11.79
C ASP A 108 12.13 -1.76 11.25
N GLN A 109 11.28 -0.89 10.70
CA GLN A 109 9.98 -1.26 10.10
C GLN A 109 10.05 -1.44 8.59
N ILE A 110 11.16 -1.08 7.96
CA ILE A 110 11.40 -1.28 6.52
C ILE A 110 12.26 -2.53 6.35
N TRP A 111 11.79 -3.44 5.51
CA TRP A 111 12.47 -4.69 5.21
C TRP A 111 12.57 -4.87 3.69
N PHE A 112 13.74 -5.31 3.24
CA PHE A 112 14.01 -5.60 1.83
C PHE A 112 14.00 -7.10 1.59
N LEU A 113 13.54 -7.48 0.39
CA LEU A 113 13.56 -8.86 -0.09
C LEU A 113 14.45 -8.94 -1.33
N GLU A 114 15.35 -9.91 -1.35
CA GLU A 114 16.25 -10.15 -2.49
C GLU A 114 16.52 -11.63 -2.66
N LYS A 115 16.91 -12.05 -3.87
CA LYS A 115 17.41 -13.41 -4.12
C LYS A 115 18.92 -13.45 -4.00
N ASN A 116 19.45 -14.39 -3.22
CA ASN A 116 20.90 -14.64 -3.17
C ASN A 116 21.39 -15.43 -4.40
N SER A 117 22.69 -15.74 -4.44
CA SER A 117 23.31 -16.53 -5.52
C SER A 117 22.71 -17.94 -5.67
N GLU A 118 22.17 -18.49 -4.59
CA GLU A 118 21.51 -19.81 -4.55
C GLU A 118 20.01 -19.73 -4.90
N LEU A 119 19.53 -18.56 -5.36
CA LEU A 119 18.13 -18.29 -5.72
C LEU A 119 17.14 -18.33 -4.53
N GLU A 120 17.65 -18.32 -3.31
CA GLU A 120 16.87 -18.26 -2.08
C GLU A 120 16.44 -16.82 -1.78
N THR A 121 15.22 -16.63 -1.27
CA THR A 121 14.77 -15.31 -0.82
C THR A 121 15.35 -15.00 0.56
N VAL A 122 16.11 -13.91 0.64
CA VAL A 122 16.64 -13.36 1.88
C VAL A 122 15.85 -12.10 2.23
N LEU A 123 15.53 -11.97 3.51
CA LEU A 123 14.76 -10.88 4.09
C LEU A 123 15.64 -10.20 5.16
N TYR A 124 15.83 -8.89 5.06
CA TYR A 124 16.67 -8.13 6.00
C TYR A 124 16.15 -6.70 6.20
N PRO A 125 16.29 -6.12 7.40
CA PRO A 125 15.76 -4.78 7.69
C PRO A 125 16.72 -3.68 7.22
N LEU A 126 16.18 -2.49 6.94
CA LEU A 126 16.98 -1.29 6.63
C LEU A 126 17.85 -0.85 7.82
N SER A 127 17.50 -1.25 9.04
CA SER A 127 18.30 -0.98 10.25
C SER A 127 19.67 -1.65 10.25
N ASP A 128 19.88 -2.71 9.46
CA ASP A 128 21.18 -3.40 9.36
C ASP A 128 22.22 -2.55 8.60
N PHE A 129 21.76 -1.51 7.90
CA PHE A 129 22.62 -0.57 7.20
C PHE A 129 22.91 0.66 8.06
N ALA A 130 24.10 1.24 7.90
CA ALA A 130 24.47 2.53 8.49
C ALA A 130 24.69 3.58 7.39
N PRO A 131 23.64 4.04 6.67
CA PRO A 131 23.76 5.12 5.71
C PRO A 131 24.28 6.36 6.42
N ARG A 132 25.16 7.11 5.76
CA ARG A 132 25.66 8.39 6.27
C ARG A 132 24.48 9.35 6.41
N PHE A 133 24.55 10.26 7.38
CA PHE A 133 23.48 11.23 7.68
C PHE A 133 23.04 12.07 6.46
N GLU A 134 23.91 12.24 5.46
CA GLU A 134 23.67 13.02 4.25
C GLU A 134 23.03 12.21 3.10
N ASP A 135 23.02 10.87 3.20
CA ASP A 135 22.47 10.00 2.16
C ASP A 135 20.95 9.86 2.34
N SER A 136 20.19 10.35 1.36
CA SER A 136 18.76 10.04 1.24
C SER A 136 18.57 8.52 1.06
N ILE A 137 17.71 7.91 1.88
CA ILE A 137 17.41 6.47 1.81
C ILE A 137 16.83 6.10 0.44
N ILE A 138 15.95 6.94 -0.11
CA ILE A 138 15.40 6.75 -1.46
C ILE A 138 16.53 6.69 -2.49
N LYS A 139 17.46 7.65 -2.46
CA LYS A 139 18.62 7.63 -3.37
C LYS A 139 19.49 6.40 -3.16
N GLY A 140 19.68 5.96 -1.91
CA GLY A 140 20.43 4.75 -1.60
C GLY A 140 19.78 3.49 -2.19
N TRP A 141 18.47 3.38 -2.09
CA TRP A 141 17.69 2.30 -2.69
C TRP A 141 17.72 2.34 -4.21
N ASP A 142 17.50 3.51 -4.82
CA ASP A 142 17.55 3.70 -6.28
C ASP A 142 18.94 3.35 -6.87
N LEU A 143 20.02 3.56 -6.09
CA LEU A 143 21.38 3.18 -6.46
C LEU A 143 21.71 1.70 -6.15
N GLY A 144 20.77 0.93 -5.60
CA GLY A 144 20.95 -0.47 -5.23
C GLY A 144 21.80 -0.71 -3.99
N LYS A 145 22.10 0.31 -3.17
CA LYS A 145 22.97 0.17 -1.97
C LYS A 145 22.38 -0.78 -0.92
N PHE A 146 21.06 -0.94 -0.90
CA PHE A 146 20.33 -1.78 0.06
C PHE A 146 19.76 -3.05 -0.59
N GLY A 147 20.15 -3.37 -1.83
CA GLY A 147 19.51 -4.44 -2.59
C GLY A 147 18.00 -4.19 -2.81
N GLY A 148 17.24 -5.26 -3.03
CA GLY A 148 15.79 -5.18 -3.23
C GLY A 148 15.34 -4.42 -4.49
N VAL A 149 16.26 -4.24 -5.43
CA VAL A 149 16.02 -3.67 -6.77
C VAL A 149 16.10 -4.79 -7.82
N PRO A 150 15.34 -4.73 -8.91
CA PRO A 150 15.34 -5.77 -9.93
C PRO A 150 16.67 -5.85 -10.69
N PHE A 151 17.21 -7.07 -10.83
CA PHE A 151 18.30 -7.36 -11.77
C PHE A 151 17.73 -7.46 -13.18
N LEU A 152 18.10 -6.52 -14.06
CA LEU A 152 17.58 -6.47 -15.43
C LEU A 152 18.40 -7.30 -16.44
N GLY A 153 19.55 -7.86 -16.03
CA GLY A 153 20.46 -8.62 -16.90
C GLY A 153 21.45 -7.75 -17.65
#